data_AF-A0A9W7SS98-F1
#
_entry.id   AF-A0A9W7SS98-F1
#
_cell.length_a   1.000
_cell.length_b   1.000
_cell.length_c   1.000
_cell.angle_alpha   90.00
_cell.angle_beta   90.00
_cell.angle_gamma   90.00
#
_symmetry.space_group_name_H-M   'P 1'
#
loop_
_entity.id
_entity.type
_entity.pdbx_description
1 polymer ?
#
loop_
_entity_poly.entity_id
_entity_poly.type
_entity_poly.pdbx_seq_one_letter_code
_entity_poly.pdbx_strand_id
1 'polypeptide(L)'
;MAARRTAATASPAKRKRADHGSGNNDMSKMTTLQKEKAVLTELMGYTPLSLMDDIIDSTNTVNLHGLDGVEKALLAVPARALGFRLSDTDTAADADSETREAALEQKKKDEIDSGMVKLETLLNSATDKDMDKFEIYCLRNIFTMGLQNGQDLVDRIVLEHYKGLDFEAATNAEALMEQIKHGQAVNHEQDKLGVLLASKDAEQISILQQLKAYEEKFAFLEAGTATENDVKYLTDQIPFLQQQVKALEAIRVKDAAAGAQDIARADYIADRAGRAHERVFEQK
;
A
#
# COMPACT_ATOMS: atom_id res chain seq x y z
N MET A 1 -77.02 5.67 18.94
CA MET A 1 -77.54 4.36 18.47
C MET A 1 -76.35 3.40 18.38
N ALA A 2 -75.99 2.64 19.40
CA ALA A 2 -76.65 1.47 19.97
C ALA A 2 -76.74 0.27 18.99
N ALA A 3 -75.81 -0.69 19.10
CA ALA A 3 -76.00 -2.15 18.96
C ALA A 3 -74.61 -2.84 19.04
N ARG A 4 -74.17 -3.33 20.21
CA ARG A 4 -74.29 -4.70 20.76
C ARG A 4 -73.57 -5.83 19.98
N ARG A 5 -72.52 -6.32 20.66
CA ARG A 5 -72.08 -7.72 20.91
C ARG A 5 -71.51 -8.54 19.74
N THR A 6 -70.28 -9.02 19.94
CA THR A 6 -69.98 -10.44 20.24
C THR A 6 -68.59 -10.55 20.89
N ALA A 7 -68.48 -11.43 21.88
CA ALA A 7 -67.27 -11.70 22.65
C ALA A 7 -66.63 -13.00 22.14
N ALA A 8 -65.31 -13.00 21.98
CA ALA A 8 -64.50 -14.22 21.90
C ALA A 8 -63.19 -13.98 22.65
N THR A 9 -63.02 -14.73 23.73
CA THR A 9 -61.89 -14.75 24.66
C THR A 9 -60.67 -15.42 24.03
N ALA A 10 -59.55 -14.69 23.92
CA ALA A 10 -58.26 -15.22 23.50
C ALA A 10 -57.31 -15.36 24.71
N SER A 11 -56.72 -16.54 24.86
CA SER A 11 -55.74 -16.93 25.88
C SER A 11 -54.32 -16.44 25.53
N PRO A 12 -53.45 -16.08 26.50
CA PRO A 12 -52.14 -15.51 26.20
C PRO A 12 -51.07 -16.60 26.03
N ALA A 13 -50.57 -16.76 24.81
CA ALA A 13 -49.41 -17.61 24.52
C ALA A 13 -48.10 -16.91 24.92
N LYS A 14 -47.35 -17.59 25.80
CA LYS A 14 -46.03 -17.23 26.34
C LYS A 14 -45.04 -16.85 25.23
N ARG A 15 -44.58 -15.59 25.22
CA ARG A 15 -43.38 -15.17 24.49
C ARG A 15 -42.14 -15.67 25.24
N LYS A 16 -41.50 -16.70 24.68
CA LYS A 16 -40.19 -17.21 25.11
C LYS A 16 -39.16 -16.14 24.73
N ARG A 17 -38.57 -15.47 25.72
CA ARG A 17 -37.42 -14.57 25.53
C ARG A 17 -36.26 -15.41 25.00
N ALA A 18 -35.75 -15.05 23.82
CA ALA A 18 -34.51 -15.57 23.28
C ALA A 18 -33.36 -14.98 24.10
N ASP A 19 -32.85 -15.80 25.01
CA ASP A 19 -31.61 -15.57 25.73
C ASP A 19 -30.46 -15.50 24.71
N HIS A 20 -29.73 -14.38 24.71
CA HIS A 20 -28.56 -14.17 23.89
C HIS A 20 -27.40 -14.93 24.53
N GLY A 21 -27.31 -16.23 24.21
CA GLY A 21 -26.18 -17.06 24.54
C GLY A 21 -24.95 -16.66 23.74
N SER A 22 -24.07 -15.92 24.40
CA SER A 22 -22.62 -15.83 24.23
C SER A 22 -22.01 -16.80 23.19
N GLY A 23 -21.60 -16.26 22.05
CA GLY A 23 -20.89 -16.95 20.98
C GLY A 23 -19.41 -17.20 21.27
N ASN A 24 -19.09 -17.74 22.45
CA ASN A 24 -17.72 -18.15 22.80
C ASN A 24 -17.68 -19.68 22.99
N ASN A 25 -17.68 -20.45 21.88
CA ASN A 25 -17.10 -21.80 21.80
C ASN A 25 -17.28 -22.43 20.40
N ASP A 26 -16.54 -21.96 19.39
CA ASP A 26 -16.44 -22.68 18.11
C ASP A 26 -15.10 -23.39 17.88
N MET A 27 -14.04 -23.06 18.64
CA MET A 27 -12.78 -23.82 18.62
C MET A 27 -12.90 -25.22 19.25
N SER A 28 -13.92 -25.46 20.09
CA SER A 28 -14.16 -26.75 20.75
C SER A 28 -14.76 -27.82 19.84
N LYS A 29 -15.16 -27.49 18.60
CA LYS A 29 -15.80 -28.43 17.65
C LYS A 29 -14.95 -28.74 16.44
N MET A 30 -13.69 -28.31 16.41
CA MET A 30 -12.78 -28.67 15.33
C MET A 30 -12.29 -30.09 15.57
N THR A 31 -12.60 -30.99 14.63
CA THR A 31 -12.15 -32.39 14.72
C THR A 31 -10.62 -32.43 14.66
N THR A 32 -9.99 -33.42 15.32
CA THR A 32 -8.52 -33.59 15.31
C THR A 32 -7.92 -33.51 13.90
N LEU A 33 -8.59 -34.12 12.91
CA LEU A 33 -8.18 -34.07 11.50
C LEU A 33 -8.22 -32.66 10.91
N GLN A 34 -9.17 -31.82 11.32
CA GLN A 34 -9.24 -30.43 10.87
C GLN A 34 -8.12 -29.59 11.50
N LYS A 35 -7.81 -29.81 12.78
CA LYS A 35 -6.67 -29.16 13.44
C LYS A 35 -5.34 -29.56 12.79
N GLU A 36 -5.18 -30.85 12.50
CA GLU A 36 -3.99 -31.39 11.84
C GLU A 36 -3.77 -30.73 10.48
N LYS A 37 -4.82 -30.67 9.65
CA LYS A 37 -4.77 -29.99 8.35
C LYS A 37 -4.44 -28.51 8.49
N ALA A 38 -4.98 -27.82 9.50
CA ALA A 38 -4.70 -26.40 9.72
C ALA A 38 -3.22 -26.17 10.06
N VAL A 39 -2.68 -26.92 11.02
CA VAL A 39 -1.28 -26.81 11.44
C VAL A 39 -0.32 -27.18 10.31
N LEU A 40 -0.60 -28.24 9.53
CA LEU A 40 0.23 -28.62 8.38
C LEU A 40 0.20 -27.56 7.28
N THR A 41 -0.98 -27.00 7.01
CA THR A 41 -1.13 -25.93 6.00
C THR A 41 -0.41 -24.67 6.43
N GLU A 42 -0.47 -24.32 7.72
CA GLU A 42 0.25 -23.18 8.27
C GLU A 42 1.77 -23.40 8.27
N LEU A 43 2.23 -24.62 8.57
CA LEU A 43 3.64 -24.99 8.53
C LEU A 43 4.25 -24.85 7.13
N MET A 44 3.52 -25.33 6.11
CA MET A 44 3.99 -25.35 4.72
C MET A 44 3.74 -24.01 4.01
N GLY A 45 2.77 -23.22 4.47
CA GLY A 45 2.28 -22.03 3.76
C GLY A 45 1.37 -22.35 2.57
N TYR A 46 1.09 -23.62 2.31
CA TYR A 46 0.19 -24.14 1.28
C TYR A 46 -0.39 -25.49 1.74
N THR A 47 -1.45 -25.97 1.09
CA THR A 47 -2.03 -27.27 1.45
C THR A 47 -1.16 -28.41 0.90
N PRO A 48 -0.89 -29.49 1.67
CA PRO A 48 -0.12 -30.63 1.16
C PRO A 48 -0.67 -31.24 -0.14
N LEU A 49 -1.99 -31.13 -0.36
CA LEU A 49 -2.63 -31.55 -1.61
C LEU A 49 -2.09 -30.78 -2.81
N SER A 50 -1.93 -29.46 -2.70
CA SER A 50 -1.36 -28.62 -3.77
C SER A 50 0.04 -29.04 -4.19
N LEU A 51 0.87 -29.48 -3.24
CA LEU A 51 2.20 -30.00 -3.55
C LEU A 51 2.12 -31.32 -4.34
N MET A 52 1.16 -32.19 -4.00
CA MET A 52 0.97 -33.43 -4.76
C MET A 52 0.48 -33.14 -6.18
N ASP A 53 -0.47 -32.20 -6.32
CA ASP A 53 -0.95 -31.74 -7.64
C ASP A 53 0.22 -31.25 -8.51
N ASP A 54 1.08 -30.37 -7.96
CA ASP A 54 2.26 -29.86 -8.68
C ASP A 54 3.24 -30.97 -9.10
N ILE A 55 3.43 -32.00 -8.25
CA ILE A 55 4.30 -33.15 -8.57
C ILE A 55 3.68 -34.01 -9.68
N ILE A 56 2.37 -34.23 -9.65
CA ILE A 56 1.64 -35.00 -10.67
C ILE A 56 1.74 -34.27 -12.02
N ASP A 57 1.49 -32.95 -12.03
CA ASP A 57 1.59 -32.12 -13.23
C ASP A 57 3.02 -32.09 -13.80
N SER A 58 4.03 -31.99 -12.92
CA SER A 58 5.43 -32.08 -13.31
C SER A 58 5.77 -33.43 -13.95
N THR A 59 5.29 -34.53 -13.36
CA THR A 59 5.52 -35.89 -13.87
C THR A 59 4.87 -36.09 -15.23
N ASN A 60 3.63 -35.63 -15.40
CA ASN A 60 2.92 -35.69 -16.69
C ASN A 60 3.65 -34.88 -17.77
N THR A 61 4.15 -33.69 -17.42
CA THR A 61 4.95 -32.86 -18.34
C THR A 61 6.25 -33.57 -18.74
N VAL A 62 6.95 -34.19 -17.79
CA VAL A 62 8.19 -34.93 -18.06
C VAL A 62 7.93 -36.16 -18.93
N ASN A 63 6.83 -36.88 -18.68
CA ASN A 63 6.44 -38.02 -19.51
C ASN A 63 6.18 -37.60 -20.95
N LEU A 64 5.42 -36.53 -21.17
CA LEU A 64 5.16 -36.00 -22.51
C LEU A 64 6.46 -35.58 -23.22
N HIS A 65 7.34 -34.85 -22.53
CA HIS A 65 8.63 -34.45 -23.10
C HIS A 65 9.55 -35.64 -23.38
N GLY A 66 9.53 -36.66 -22.54
CA GLY A 66 10.28 -37.90 -22.75
C GLY A 66 9.79 -38.65 -23.98
N LEU A 67 8.46 -38.71 -24.15
CA LEU A 67 7.80 -39.29 -25.30
C LEU A 67 8.18 -38.55 -26.60
N ASP A 68 8.06 -37.22 -26.63
CA ASP A 68 8.50 -36.40 -27.77
C ASP A 68 9.98 -36.63 -28.11
N GLY A 69 10.83 -36.80 -27.08
CA GLY A 69 12.24 -37.09 -27.24
C GLY A 69 12.49 -38.44 -27.91
N VAL A 70 11.74 -39.47 -27.51
CA VAL A 70 11.78 -40.82 -28.12
C VAL A 70 11.30 -40.77 -29.56
N GLU A 71 10.18 -40.09 -29.85
CA GLU A 71 9.66 -39.96 -31.21
C GLU A 71 10.68 -39.28 -32.14
N LYS A 72 11.23 -38.14 -31.73
CA LYS A 72 12.28 -37.43 -32.48
C LYS A 72 13.51 -38.31 -32.71
N ALA A 73 13.93 -39.08 -31.71
CA ALA A 73 15.07 -39.98 -31.83
C ALA A 73 14.80 -41.11 -32.83
N LEU A 74 13.61 -41.71 -32.80
CA LEU A 74 13.21 -42.77 -33.74
C LEU A 74 13.05 -42.24 -35.17
N LEU A 75 12.52 -41.03 -35.36
CA LEU A 75 12.37 -40.40 -36.67
C LEU A 75 13.72 -40.02 -37.30
N ALA A 76 14.72 -39.65 -36.49
CA ALA A 76 16.06 -39.31 -36.94
C ALA A 76 16.85 -40.51 -37.48
N VAL A 77 16.49 -41.74 -37.08
CA VAL A 77 17.15 -42.96 -37.55
C VAL A 77 16.52 -43.40 -38.89
N PRO A 78 17.32 -43.77 -39.90
CA PRO A 78 16.79 -44.21 -41.20
C PRO A 78 16.03 -45.54 -41.08
N ALA A 79 14.94 -45.70 -41.84
CA ALA A 79 14.05 -46.87 -41.77
C ALA A 79 14.79 -48.22 -41.87
N ARG A 80 15.85 -48.27 -42.69
CA ARG A 80 16.66 -49.48 -42.90
C ARG A 80 17.47 -49.89 -41.67
N ALA A 81 17.92 -48.94 -40.84
CA ALA A 81 18.68 -49.21 -39.63
C ALA A 81 17.78 -49.70 -38.49
N LEU A 82 16.51 -49.26 -38.47
CA LEU A 82 15.48 -49.76 -37.56
C LEU A 82 14.93 -51.15 -37.94
N GLY A 83 15.28 -51.66 -39.13
CA GLY A 83 14.86 -52.98 -39.58
C GLY A 83 13.55 -53.04 -40.35
N PHE A 84 12.99 -51.90 -40.77
CA PHE A 84 11.80 -51.86 -41.63
C PHE A 84 12.09 -52.52 -42.98
N ARG A 85 11.14 -53.35 -43.44
CA ARG A 85 11.20 -54.06 -44.72
C ARG A 85 9.87 -53.89 -45.45
N LEU A 86 9.93 -53.73 -46.76
CA LEU A 86 8.75 -53.87 -47.61
C LEU A 86 8.47 -55.37 -47.79
N SER A 87 7.23 -55.78 -47.58
CA SER A 87 6.72 -57.09 -47.97
C SER A 87 6.66 -57.22 -49.49
N ASP A 88 6.89 -58.42 -50.00
CA ASP A 88 6.83 -58.73 -51.44
C ASP A 88 5.42 -58.51 -52.04
N THR A 89 4.39 -58.36 -51.20
CA THR A 89 3.00 -58.05 -51.59
C THR A 89 2.76 -56.57 -51.89
N ASP A 90 3.65 -55.68 -51.43
CA ASP A 90 3.41 -54.23 -51.45
C ASP A 90 4.15 -53.54 -52.61
N THR A 91 4.87 -54.32 -53.40
CA THR A 91 5.51 -53.86 -54.63
C THR A 91 4.69 -54.27 -55.85
N ALA A 92 4.04 -53.30 -56.50
CA ALA A 92 3.89 -53.38 -57.95
C ALA A 92 5.31 -53.44 -58.53
N ALA A 93 5.58 -54.45 -59.37
CA ALA A 93 6.90 -54.97 -59.68
C ALA A 93 7.87 -54.02 -60.43
N ASP A 94 7.59 -52.73 -60.58
CA ASP A 94 8.32 -51.79 -61.44
C ASP A 94 8.39 -50.35 -60.86
N ALA A 95 8.87 -50.18 -59.62
CA ALA A 95 9.00 -48.85 -59.00
C ALA A 95 10.47 -48.49 -58.71
N ASP A 96 10.90 -47.30 -59.13
CA ASP A 96 12.26 -46.76 -58.97
C ASP A 96 12.76 -46.83 -57.52
N SER A 97 14.08 -46.95 -57.33
CA SER A 97 14.73 -47.06 -56.00
C SER A 97 14.30 -45.95 -55.04
N GLU A 98 14.07 -44.73 -55.54
CA GLU A 98 13.63 -43.57 -54.75
C GLU A 98 12.18 -43.71 -54.24
N THR A 99 11.28 -44.22 -55.08
CA THR A 99 9.87 -44.46 -54.68
C THR A 99 9.76 -45.54 -53.60
N ARG A 100 10.69 -46.51 -53.63
CA ARG A 100 10.77 -47.59 -52.64
C ARG A 100 11.28 -47.11 -51.28
N GLU A 101 12.25 -46.19 -51.27
CA GLU A 101 12.74 -45.56 -50.03
C GLU A 101 11.70 -44.62 -49.42
N ALA A 102 10.98 -43.86 -50.24
CA ALA A 102 9.87 -43.02 -49.77
C ALA A 102 8.73 -43.86 -49.14
N ALA A 103 8.38 -45.01 -49.74
CA ALA A 103 7.38 -45.92 -49.17
C ALA A 103 7.83 -46.56 -47.84
N LEU A 104 9.12 -46.84 -47.68
CA LEU A 104 9.68 -47.32 -46.42
C LEU A 104 9.64 -46.26 -45.32
N GLU A 105 10.01 -45.02 -45.64
CA GLU A 105 9.97 -43.90 -44.69
C GLU A 105 8.54 -43.54 -44.29
N GLN A 106 7.56 -43.70 -45.19
CA GLN A 106 6.16 -43.52 -44.85
C GLN A 106 5.65 -44.61 -43.90
N LYS A 107 5.94 -45.89 -44.20
CA LYS A 107 5.62 -47.00 -43.29
C LYS A 107 6.26 -46.85 -41.91
N LYS A 108 7.51 -46.36 -41.87
CA LYS A 108 8.22 -46.04 -40.63
C LYS A 108 7.42 -45.04 -39.79
N LYS A 109 7.00 -43.93 -40.40
CA LYS A 109 6.22 -42.89 -39.71
C LYS A 109 4.90 -43.43 -39.19
N ASP A 110 4.12 -44.11 -40.05
CA ASP A 110 2.80 -44.63 -39.66
C ASP A 110 2.88 -45.64 -38.50
N GLU A 111 3.90 -46.52 -38.50
CA GLU A 111 4.10 -47.50 -37.44
C GLU A 111 4.63 -46.86 -36.14
N ILE A 112 5.56 -45.89 -36.25
CA ILE A 112 6.04 -45.12 -35.10
C ILE A 112 4.88 -44.36 -34.48
N ASP A 113 4.09 -43.61 -35.25
CA ASP A 113 2.97 -42.82 -34.75
C ASP A 113 1.94 -43.71 -34.05
N SER A 114 1.59 -44.86 -34.65
CA SER A 114 0.67 -45.82 -34.04
C SER A 114 1.24 -46.45 -32.76
N GLY A 115 2.54 -46.78 -32.75
CA GLY A 115 3.23 -47.31 -31.59
C GLY A 115 3.36 -46.28 -30.46
N MET A 116 3.58 -45.02 -30.84
CA MET A 116 3.76 -43.89 -29.94
C MET A 116 2.47 -43.57 -29.19
N VAL A 117 1.35 -43.50 -29.88
CA VAL A 117 0.02 -43.32 -29.26
C VAL A 117 -0.30 -44.45 -28.27
N LYS A 118 0.06 -45.70 -28.60
CA LYS A 118 -0.12 -46.84 -27.67
C LYS A 118 0.80 -46.73 -26.45
N LEU A 119 2.05 -46.34 -26.66
CA LEU A 119 3.03 -46.15 -25.59
C LEU A 119 2.61 -45.02 -24.65
N GLU A 120 2.17 -43.89 -25.20
CA GLU A 120 1.63 -42.74 -24.47
C GLU A 120 0.44 -43.17 -23.61
N THR A 121 -0.54 -43.85 -24.21
CA THR A 121 -1.71 -44.34 -23.48
C THR A 121 -1.32 -45.27 -22.34
N LEU A 122 -0.38 -46.20 -22.59
CA LEU A 122 0.10 -47.14 -21.58
C LEU A 122 0.84 -46.41 -20.45
N LEU A 123 1.78 -45.53 -20.80
CA LEU A 123 2.59 -44.78 -19.83
C LEU A 123 1.71 -43.87 -18.97
N ASN A 124 0.73 -43.20 -19.57
CA ASN A 124 -0.22 -42.37 -18.85
C ASN A 124 -1.04 -43.22 -17.86
N SER A 125 -1.57 -44.36 -18.30
CA SER A 125 -2.35 -45.26 -17.41
C SER A 125 -1.53 -45.84 -16.25
N ALA A 126 -0.24 -46.10 -16.47
CA ALA A 126 0.66 -46.62 -15.44
C ALA A 126 1.05 -45.51 -14.45
N THR A 127 1.40 -44.33 -14.99
CA THR A 127 1.80 -43.17 -14.19
C THR A 127 0.64 -42.70 -13.31
N ASP A 128 -0.55 -42.52 -13.86
CA ASP A 128 -1.77 -42.13 -13.14
C ASP A 128 -2.01 -43.04 -11.93
N LYS A 129 -2.01 -44.37 -12.16
CA LYS A 129 -2.22 -45.37 -11.11
C LYS A 129 -1.15 -45.36 -10.02
N ASP A 130 0.11 -45.11 -10.37
CA ASP A 130 1.21 -45.13 -9.40
C ASP A 130 1.34 -43.79 -8.67
N MET A 131 1.02 -42.68 -9.33
CA MET A 131 0.94 -41.35 -8.74
C MET A 131 -0.25 -41.24 -7.79
N ASP A 132 -1.42 -41.82 -8.10
CA ASP A 132 -2.55 -41.91 -7.16
C ASP A 132 -2.17 -42.61 -5.86
N LYS A 133 -1.44 -43.74 -5.95
CA LYS A 133 -0.98 -44.47 -4.76
C LYS A 133 0.05 -43.65 -3.98
N PHE A 134 0.93 -42.94 -4.70
CA PHE A 134 1.92 -42.07 -4.10
C PHE A 134 1.26 -40.90 -3.37
N GLU A 135 0.24 -40.28 -3.96
CA GLU A 135 -0.61 -39.24 -3.35
C GLU A 135 -1.21 -39.75 -2.03
N ILE A 136 -1.93 -40.87 -2.10
CA ILE A 136 -2.57 -41.48 -0.94
C ILE A 136 -1.52 -41.83 0.12
N TYR A 137 -0.37 -42.38 -0.27
CA TYR A 137 0.69 -42.75 0.66
C TYR A 137 1.26 -41.51 1.38
N CYS A 138 1.55 -40.43 0.65
CA CYS A 138 2.11 -39.22 1.22
C CYS A 138 1.12 -38.54 2.16
N LEU A 139 -0.13 -38.36 1.74
CA LEU A 139 -1.19 -37.74 2.54
C LEU A 139 -1.56 -38.57 3.77
N ARG A 140 -1.31 -39.89 3.76
CA ARG A 140 -1.63 -40.78 4.88
C ARG A 140 -0.47 -41.03 5.84
N ASN A 141 0.79 -40.90 5.41
CA ASN A 141 1.94 -41.27 6.23
C ASN A 141 2.95 -40.14 6.44
N ILE A 142 3.17 -39.29 5.44
CA ILE A 142 4.18 -38.22 5.48
C ILE A 142 3.54 -36.93 6.00
N PHE A 143 2.45 -36.50 5.37
CA PHE A 143 1.68 -35.32 5.76
C PHE A 143 0.61 -35.67 6.79
N THR A 144 1.02 -36.43 7.79
CA THR A 144 0.19 -36.74 8.95
C THR A 144 0.96 -36.48 10.22
N MET A 145 0.36 -35.75 11.14
CA MET A 145 0.82 -35.64 12.50
C MET A 145 0.18 -36.80 13.25
N GLY A 146 0.95 -37.87 13.45
CA GLY A 146 0.45 -39.11 14.03
C GLY A 146 -0.12 -38.94 15.43
N LEU A 147 -0.67 -40.02 15.98
CA LEU A 147 -0.92 -40.14 17.42
C LEU A 147 0.28 -40.85 18.06
N GLN A 148 0.94 -40.22 19.03
CA GLN A 148 1.94 -40.87 19.86
C GLN A 148 1.24 -41.25 21.17
N ASN A 149 1.25 -42.54 21.48
CA ASN A 149 0.66 -43.10 22.70
C ASN A 149 -0.83 -42.76 22.89
N GLY A 150 -1.60 -42.67 21.80
CA GLY A 150 -3.04 -42.39 21.85
C GLY A 150 -3.41 -40.93 22.19
N GLN A 151 -2.42 -40.03 22.22
CA GLN A 151 -2.63 -38.60 22.36
C GLN A 151 -2.41 -37.88 21.03
N ASP A 152 -3.23 -36.87 20.80
CA ASP A 152 -3.17 -35.98 19.66
C ASP A 152 -1.90 -35.11 19.76
N LEU A 153 -0.89 -35.34 18.92
CA LEU A 153 0.34 -34.52 18.92
C LEU A 153 0.08 -33.11 18.41
N VAL A 154 -1.02 -32.89 17.70
CA VAL A 154 -1.35 -31.60 17.09
C VAL A 154 -1.35 -30.49 18.15
N ASP A 155 -1.87 -30.77 19.34
CA ASP A 155 -1.94 -29.79 20.44
C ASP A 155 -0.57 -29.54 21.11
N ARG A 156 0.47 -30.31 20.78
CA ARG A 156 1.84 -30.18 21.33
C ARG A 156 2.85 -29.58 20.35
N ILE A 157 2.48 -29.45 19.09
CA ILE A 157 3.34 -28.89 18.05
C ILE A 157 3.17 -27.37 18.08
N VAL A 158 4.28 -26.68 18.34
CA VAL A 158 4.34 -25.21 18.34
C VAL A 158 5.20 -24.78 17.16
N LEU A 159 4.58 -24.12 16.18
CA LEU A 159 5.33 -23.58 15.04
C LEU A 159 6.23 -22.42 15.49
N GLU A 160 7.24 -22.13 14.68
CA GLU A 160 8.26 -21.13 15.03
C GLU A 160 7.69 -19.74 15.29
N HIS A 161 6.69 -19.31 14.50
CA HIS A 161 6.03 -18.02 14.68
C HIS A 161 5.13 -17.95 15.94
N TYR A 162 4.87 -19.08 16.61
CA TYR A 162 4.24 -19.10 17.94
C TYR A 162 5.24 -19.02 19.09
N LYS A 163 6.54 -19.22 18.86
CA LYS A 163 7.59 -19.14 19.90
C LYS A 163 7.87 -17.69 20.28
N GLY A 164 7.03 -17.14 21.16
CA GLY A 164 7.12 -15.75 21.62
C GLY A 164 5.76 -15.08 21.79
N LEU A 165 4.67 -15.76 21.42
CA LEU A 165 3.33 -15.30 21.73
C LEU A 165 3.02 -15.59 23.21
N ASP A 166 2.97 -14.52 24.00
CA ASP A 166 2.45 -14.55 25.35
C ASP A 166 0.93 -14.34 25.32
N PHE A 167 0.19 -15.43 25.51
CA PHE A 167 -1.28 -15.40 25.55
C PHE A 167 -1.81 -14.79 26.86
N GLU A 168 -1.00 -14.58 27.89
CA GLU A 168 -1.41 -13.84 29.09
C GLU A 168 -1.47 -12.33 28.80
N ALA A 169 -0.55 -11.82 27.99
CA ALA A 169 -0.54 -10.41 27.55
C ALA A 169 -1.79 -10.03 26.72
N ALA A 170 -2.47 -11.00 26.11
CA ALA A 170 -3.70 -10.78 25.33
C ALA A 170 -4.88 -10.31 26.19
N THR A 171 -4.87 -10.55 27.51
CA THR A 171 -5.88 -9.98 28.43
C THR A 171 -5.79 -8.45 28.54
N ASN A 172 -4.62 -7.88 28.23
CA ASN A 172 -4.38 -6.44 28.19
C ASN A 172 -4.42 -5.87 26.76
N ALA A 173 -5.01 -6.59 25.79
CA ALA A 173 -5.03 -6.18 24.39
C ALA A 173 -5.64 -4.78 24.19
N GLU A 174 -6.68 -4.41 24.94
CA GLU A 174 -7.29 -3.08 24.86
C GLU A 174 -6.31 -1.98 25.32
N ALA A 175 -5.60 -2.20 26.43
CA ALA A 175 -4.59 -1.27 26.93
C ALA A 175 -3.38 -1.17 25.98
N LEU A 176 -2.96 -2.28 25.39
CA LEU A 176 -1.87 -2.30 24.40
C LEU A 176 -2.29 -1.56 23.11
N MET A 177 -3.53 -1.74 22.65
CA MET A 177 -4.07 -0.99 21.50
C MET A 177 -4.14 0.52 21.79
N GLU A 178 -4.53 0.90 23.00
CA GLU A 178 -4.53 2.31 23.40
C GLU A 178 -3.11 2.90 23.41
N GLN A 179 -2.13 2.15 23.92
CA GLN A 179 -0.72 2.53 23.85
C GLN A 179 -0.20 2.66 22.41
N ILE A 180 -0.57 1.73 21.52
CA ILE A 180 -0.19 1.80 20.10
C ILE A 180 -0.81 3.03 19.43
N LYS A 181 -2.11 3.29 19.65
CA LYS A 181 -2.78 4.48 19.11
C LYS A 181 -2.15 5.76 19.65
N HIS A 182 -1.83 5.80 20.93
CA HIS A 182 -1.14 6.93 21.53
C HIS A 182 0.25 7.12 20.90
N GLY A 183 1.04 6.05 20.73
CA GLY A 183 2.34 6.11 20.08
C GLY A 183 2.25 6.60 18.63
N GLN A 184 1.26 6.13 17.87
CA GLN A 184 1.01 6.60 16.51
C GLN A 184 0.62 8.08 16.47
N ALA A 185 -0.21 8.55 17.40
CA ALA A 185 -0.56 9.96 17.50
C ALA A 185 0.67 10.83 17.83
N VAL A 186 1.52 10.38 18.76
CA VAL A 186 2.77 11.09 19.11
C VAL A 186 3.71 11.15 17.92
N ASN A 187 3.92 10.05 17.21
CA ASN A 187 4.76 10.02 16.02
C ASN A 187 4.22 10.96 14.93
N HIS A 188 2.90 11.00 14.74
CA HIS A 188 2.28 11.92 13.79
C HIS A 188 2.50 13.39 14.16
N GLU A 189 2.43 13.74 15.45
CA GLU A 189 2.75 15.09 15.91
C GLU A 189 4.26 15.40 15.75
N GLN A 190 5.13 14.42 16.00
CA GLN A 190 6.57 14.56 15.77
C GLN A 190 6.90 14.79 14.29
N ASP A 191 6.23 14.08 13.37
CA ASP A 191 6.41 14.28 11.93
C ASP A 191 5.99 15.70 11.50
N LYS A 192 4.87 16.20 12.02
CA LYS A 192 4.42 17.59 11.79
C LYS A 192 5.46 18.60 12.27
N LEU A 193 5.99 18.39 13.47
CA LEU A 193 7.06 19.23 14.02
C LEU A 193 8.32 19.15 13.16
N GLY A 194 8.68 17.97 12.66
CA GLY A 194 9.80 17.78 11.75
C GLY A 194 9.67 18.60 10.47
N VAL A 195 8.48 18.63 9.87
CA VAL A 195 8.20 19.45 8.68
C VAL A 195 8.31 20.96 8.99
N LEU A 196 7.77 21.39 10.14
CA LEU A 196 7.84 22.80 10.56
C LEU A 196 9.28 23.25 10.83
N LEU A 197 10.07 22.40 11.51
CA LEU A 197 11.49 22.67 11.78
C LEU A 197 12.27 22.76 10.47
N ALA A 198 12.07 21.84 9.52
CA ALA A 198 12.71 21.90 8.21
C ALA A 198 12.36 23.19 7.44
N SER A 199 11.10 23.66 7.52
CA SER A 199 10.70 24.95 6.95
C SER A 199 11.41 26.12 7.63
N LYS A 200 11.56 26.08 8.95
CA LYS A 200 12.25 27.13 9.71
C LYS A 200 13.75 27.13 9.44
N ASP A 201 14.37 25.97 9.29
CA ASP A 201 15.77 25.85 8.90
C ASP A 201 16.00 26.44 7.50
N ALA A 202 15.09 26.20 6.54
CA ALA A 202 15.17 26.81 5.22
C ALA A 202 15.04 28.35 5.26
N GLU A 203 14.10 28.88 6.06
CA GLU A 203 13.98 30.32 6.30
C GLU A 203 15.28 30.87 6.92
N GLN A 204 15.82 30.22 7.95
CA GLN A 204 17.05 30.64 8.61
C GLN A 204 18.25 30.62 7.66
N ILE A 205 18.40 29.60 6.82
CA ILE A 205 19.46 29.54 5.81
C ILE A 205 19.35 30.73 4.85
N SER A 206 18.14 31.08 4.40
CA SER A 206 17.93 32.23 3.52
C SER A 206 18.29 33.56 4.19
N ILE A 207 17.94 33.73 5.47
CA ILE A 207 18.30 34.91 6.26
C ILE A 207 19.81 34.98 6.45
N LEU A 208 20.47 33.86 6.76
CA LEU A 208 21.93 33.81 6.88
C LEU A 208 22.62 34.16 5.57
N GLN A 209 22.08 33.73 4.42
CA GLN A 209 22.58 34.15 3.10
C GLN A 209 22.41 35.64 2.87
N GLN A 210 21.26 36.22 3.23
CA GLN A 210 21.03 37.66 3.15
C GLN A 210 22.01 38.43 4.04
N LEU A 211 22.20 37.99 5.29
CA LEU A 211 23.14 38.60 6.23
C LEU A 211 24.57 38.52 5.71
N LYS A 212 25.01 37.39 5.17
CA LYS A 212 26.32 37.28 4.51
C LYS A 212 26.45 38.22 3.30
N ALA A 213 25.41 38.36 2.49
CA ALA A 213 25.41 39.30 1.37
C ALA A 213 25.46 40.76 1.82
N TYR A 214 24.83 41.10 2.95
CA TYR A 214 24.99 42.42 3.57
C TYR A 214 26.40 42.60 4.13
N GLU A 215 26.94 41.58 4.79
CA GLU A 215 28.32 41.56 5.30
C GLU A 215 29.31 41.80 4.16
N GLU A 216 29.18 41.14 3.00
CA GLU A 216 30.02 41.39 1.81
C GLU A 216 29.86 42.82 1.26
N LYS A 217 28.65 43.38 1.25
CA LYS A 217 28.41 44.78 0.84
C LYS A 217 29.04 45.77 1.81
N PHE A 218 29.06 45.46 3.11
CA PHE A 218 29.70 46.26 4.14
C PHE A 218 31.19 45.95 4.28
N ALA A 219 31.69 44.83 3.76
CA ALA A 219 33.11 44.49 3.72
C ALA A 219 33.91 45.50 2.90
N PHE A 220 33.29 46.19 1.93
CA PHE A 220 33.88 47.34 1.24
C PHE A 220 34.15 48.53 2.17
N LEU A 221 33.36 48.73 3.22
CA LEU A 221 33.62 49.74 4.25
C LEU A 221 34.79 49.35 5.15
N GLU A 222 34.96 48.06 5.44
CA GLU A 222 36.12 47.55 6.20
C GLU A 222 37.40 47.45 5.35
N ALA A 223 37.30 47.16 4.05
CA ALA A 223 38.44 46.98 3.14
C ALA A 223 39.16 48.29 2.75
N GLY A 224 38.83 49.42 3.39
CA GLY A 224 39.72 50.57 3.44
C GLY A 224 39.99 51.25 2.10
N THR A 225 38.98 51.42 1.24
CA THR A 225 39.08 52.25 0.03
C THR A 225 38.13 53.46 0.02
N ALA A 226 37.45 53.75 1.12
CA ALA A 226 36.76 55.03 1.31
C ALA A 226 37.72 56.00 2.02
N THR A 227 38.17 57.03 1.29
CA THR A 227 38.99 58.10 1.84
C THR A 227 38.37 58.68 3.10
N GLU A 228 39.15 58.79 4.18
CA GLU A 228 38.81 59.26 5.53
C GLU A 228 38.01 60.59 5.56
N ASN A 229 38.01 61.33 4.46
CA ASN A 229 37.33 62.60 4.29
C ASN A 229 35.81 62.49 4.09
N ASP A 230 35.30 61.42 3.46
CA ASP A 230 33.86 61.32 3.17
C ASP A 230 33.04 60.93 4.40
N VAL A 231 33.63 60.14 5.30
CA VAL A 231 33.02 59.72 6.57
C VAL A 231 32.99 60.87 7.58
N LYS A 232 34.03 61.72 7.61
CA LYS A 232 34.03 62.95 8.42
C LYS A 232 32.97 63.94 7.93
N TYR A 233 32.83 64.09 6.61
CA TYR A 233 31.84 65.01 6.03
C TYR A 233 30.39 64.62 6.37
N LEU A 234 30.08 63.32 6.40
CA LEU A 234 28.76 62.83 6.81
C LEU A 234 28.50 62.99 8.31
N THR A 235 29.52 62.74 9.15
CA THR A 235 29.35 62.82 10.61
C THR A 235 29.15 64.28 11.08
N ASP A 236 29.81 65.25 10.45
CA ASP A 236 29.67 66.66 10.79
C ASP A 236 28.36 67.30 10.26
N GLN A 237 27.78 66.77 9.18
CA GLN A 237 26.56 67.36 8.58
C GLN A 237 25.23 66.83 9.15
N ILE A 238 25.22 65.66 9.78
CA ILE A 238 24.01 65.08 10.38
C ILE A 238 23.38 65.98 11.46
N PRO A 239 24.13 66.57 12.41
CA PRO A 239 23.56 67.44 13.44
C PRO A 239 22.94 68.71 12.85
N PHE A 240 23.57 69.27 11.82
CA PHE A 240 23.11 70.48 11.14
C PHE A 240 21.79 70.25 10.38
N LEU A 241 21.69 69.13 9.65
CA LEU A 241 20.45 68.76 8.96
C LEU A 241 19.30 68.46 9.94
N GLN A 242 19.59 67.82 11.08
CA GLN A 242 18.60 67.61 12.14
C GLN A 242 18.09 68.94 12.73
N GLN A 243 18.97 69.93 12.89
CA GLN A 243 18.58 71.24 13.38
C GLN A 243 17.72 72.01 12.37
N GLN A 244 18.02 71.91 11.07
CA GLN A 244 17.19 72.51 10.02
C GLN A 244 15.80 71.86 9.91
N VAL A 245 15.71 70.54 10.02
CA VAL A 245 14.41 69.83 9.99
C VAL A 245 13.54 70.25 11.19
N LYS A 246 14.12 70.34 12.40
CA LYS A 246 13.39 70.86 13.58
C LYS A 246 12.94 72.32 13.41
N ALA A 247 13.75 73.16 12.76
CA ALA A 247 13.38 74.54 12.48
C ALA A 247 12.21 74.61 11.47
N LEU A 248 12.22 73.76 10.45
CA LEU A 248 11.12 73.65 9.47
C LEU A 248 9.83 73.13 10.11
N GLU A 249 9.92 72.16 11.02
CA GLU A 249 8.78 71.69 11.80
C GLU A 249 8.19 72.80 12.67
N ALA A 250 9.04 73.62 13.31
CA ALA A 250 8.59 74.74 14.14
C ALA A 250 7.91 75.86 13.33
N ILE A 251 8.34 76.12 12.09
CA ILE A 251 7.69 77.08 11.18
C ILE A 251 6.32 76.54 10.76
N ARG A 252 6.24 75.26 10.36
CA ARG A 252 4.99 74.61 9.97
C ARG A 252 3.93 74.63 11.08
N VAL A 253 4.34 74.53 12.35
CA VAL A 253 3.43 74.64 13.51
C VAL A 253 2.95 76.08 13.73
N LYS A 254 3.79 77.10 13.47
CA LYS A 254 3.38 78.51 13.57
C LYS A 254 2.38 78.92 12.49
N ASP A 255 2.56 78.44 11.26
CA ASP A 255 1.62 78.70 10.16
C ASP A 255 0.25 78.02 10.40
N ALA A 256 0.24 76.84 11.02
CA ALA A 256 -0.99 76.17 11.44
C ALA A 256 -1.73 76.92 12.57
N ALA A 257 -1.00 77.57 13.48
CA ALA A 257 -1.59 78.34 14.59
C ALA A 257 -2.17 79.69 14.13
N ALA A 258 -1.54 80.35 13.15
CA ALA A 258 -2.06 81.59 12.56
C ALA A 258 -3.38 81.35 11.78
N GLY A 259 -3.44 80.27 10.99
CA GLY A 259 -4.66 79.89 10.28
C GLY A 259 -5.84 79.56 11.19
N ALA A 260 -5.59 78.98 12.38
CA ALA A 260 -6.64 78.67 13.35
C ALA A 260 -7.26 79.92 14.02
N GLN A 261 -6.47 80.99 14.22
CA GLN A 261 -6.99 82.24 14.79
C GLN A 261 -7.84 83.04 13.80
N ASP A 262 -7.51 83.00 12.50
CA ASP A 262 -8.31 83.67 11.46
C ASP A 262 -9.65 82.95 11.20
N ILE A 263 -9.67 81.61 11.28
CA ILE A 263 -10.91 80.81 11.19
C ILE A 263 -11.83 81.08 12.39
N ALA A 264 -11.28 81.13 13.62
CA ALA A 264 -12.07 81.44 14.82
C ALA A 264 -12.66 82.87 14.79
N ARG A 265 -11.96 83.83 14.16
CA ARG A 265 -12.44 85.20 13.96
C ARG A 265 -13.58 85.26 12.94
N ALA A 266 -13.50 84.47 11.87
CA ALA A 266 -14.55 84.37 10.86
C ALA A 266 -15.84 83.74 11.42
N ASP A 267 -15.73 82.66 12.21
CA ASP A 267 -16.88 82.00 12.84
C ASP A 267 -17.57 82.89 13.87
N TYR A 268 -16.81 83.68 14.65
CA TYR A 268 -17.39 84.64 15.59
C TYR A 268 -18.20 85.76 14.90
N ILE A 269 -17.72 86.23 13.73
CA ILE A 269 -18.43 87.25 12.93
C ILE A 269 -19.71 86.65 12.33
N ALA A 270 -19.66 85.42 11.82
CA ALA A 270 -20.81 84.71 11.25
C ALA A 270 -21.91 84.44 12.28
N ASP A 271 -21.55 83.96 13.47
CA ASP A 271 -22.48 83.66 14.58
C ASP A 271 -23.16 84.95 15.12
N ARG A 272 -22.44 86.09 15.11
CA ARG A 272 -23.01 87.38 15.51
C ARG A 272 -23.93 87.98 14.45
N ALA A 273 -23.65 87.76 13.15
CA ALA A 273 -24.53 88.17 12.05
C ALA A 273 -25.82 87.33 12.01
N GLY A 274 -25.73 86.02 12.25
CA GLY A 274 -26.90 85.12 12.33
C GLY A 274 -27.89 85.53 13.43
N ARG A 275 -27.38 85.80 14.64
CA ARG A 275 -28.20 86.28 15.78
C ARG A 275 -28.79 87.69 15.59
N ALA A 276 -28.24 88.50 14.69
CA ALA A 276 -28.83 89.79 14.32
C ALA A 276 -29.96 89.60 13.29
N HIS A 277 -29.84 88.64 12.39
CA HIS A 277 -30.90 88.28 11.44
C HIS A 277 -32.11 87.62 12.12
N GLU A 278 -31.92 86.74 13.11
CA GLU A 278 -33.03 86.12 13.87
C GLU A 278 -33.87 87.16 14.63
N ARG A 279 -33.26 88.18 15.24
CA ARG A 279 -33.98 89.23 15.98
C ARG A 279 -34.80 90.17 15.08
N VAL A 280 -34.48 90.24 13.79
CA VAL A 280 -35.22 91.06 12.82
C VAL A 280 -36.42 90.29 12.24
N PHE A 281 -36.40 88.96 12.26
CA PHE A 281 -37.50 88.11 11.78
C PHE A 281 -38.50 87.68 12.87
N GLU A 282 -38.16 87.78 14.16
CA GLU A 282 -39.13 87.57 15.27
C GLU A 282 -40.00 88.81 15.58
N GLN A 283 -39.86 89.93 14.83
CA GLN A 283 -40.65 91.16 15.02
C GLN A 283 -41.54 91.55 13.82
N LYS A 284 -41.91 90.60 12.95
CA LYS A 284 -42.97 90.76 11.95
C LYS A 284 -43.83 89.51 11.87
#